data_AF-S5ZMG7-F1
#
_entry.id   AF-S5ZMG7-F1
#
_cell.length_a   1.000
_cell.length_b   1.000
_cell.length_c   1.000
_cell.angle_alpha   90.00
_cell.angle_beta   90.00
_cell.angle_gamma   90.00
#
_symmetry.space_group_name_H-M   'P 1'
#
loop_
_entity.id
_entity.type
_entity.pdbx_description
1 polymer ?
#
loop_
_entity_poly.entity_id
_entity_poly.type
_entity_poly.pdbx_seq_one_letter_code
_entity_poly.pdbx_strand_id
1 'polypeptide(L)'
;MGAFWLTVSLLLHAFSFWLIILLFMRLSRLSEAEQRAAKRAEELEEAMTAHLVAWKEENERFLGEFDALLRAKTAAEPFKRPPASKRAALALRAESGGNGATSPTSSAESDESGAEGKMEGNVKPEQDGHDAAPDYFPDIESIEDVLDLSSSVSTADVARHLYDEGATVEEIAKKLQRGKTEVELLLKFDRKAGKTGE
;
A
#
# COMPACT_ATOMS: atom_id res chain seq x y z
N MET A 1 62.24 -44.96 -15.48
CA MET A 1 60.80 -45.30 -15.37
C MET A 1 60.20 -44.91 -14.02
N GLY A 2 60.55 -45.53 -12.89
CA GLY A 2 59.89 -45.27 -11.59
C GLY A 2 59.75 -43.78 -11.18
N ALA A 3 60.80 -42.97 -11.37
CA ALA A 3 60.77 -41.54 -11.05
C ALA A 3 59.66 -40.75 -11.76
N PHE A 4 59.28 -41.12 -12.99
CA PHE A 4 58.18 -40.48 -13.73
C PHE A 4 56.82 -40.73 -13.06
N TRP A 5 56.58 -41.96 -12.60
CA TRP A 5 55.34 -42.28 -11.88
C TRP A 5 55.28 -41.58 -10.52
N LEU A 6 56.42 -41.37 -9.85
CA LEU A 6 56.50 -40.59 -8.62
C LEU A 6 56.19 -39.11 -8.87
N THR A 7 56.72 -38.48 -9.92
CA THR A 7 56.42 -37.07 -10.24
C THR A 7 54.97 -36.88 -10.69
N VAL A 8 54.40 -37.80 -11.47
CA VAL A 8 52.98 -37.78 -11.85
C VAL A 8 52.08 -37.94 -10.62
N SER A 9 52.40 -38.87 -9.71
CA SER A 9 51.66 -39.04 -8.45
C SER A 9 51.72 -37.78 -7.58
N LEU A 10 52.91 -37.19 -7.40
CA LEU A 10 53.09 -35.96 -6.62
C LEU A 10 52.29 -34.78 -7.21
N LEU A 11 52.32 -34.61 -8.53
CA LEU A 11 51.56 -33.58 -9.24
C LEU A 11 50.05 -33.76 -9.07
N LEU A 12 49.55 -35.01 -9.13
CA LEU A 12 48.13 -35.32 -8.94
C LEU A 12 47.67 -35.07 -7.50
N HIS A 13 48.52 -35.35 -6.50
CA HIS A 13 48.23 -35.00 -5.10
C HIS A 13 48.18 -33.48 -4.92
N ALA A 14 49.13 -32.72 -5.49
CA ALA A 14 49.11 -31.25 -5.45
C ALA A 14 47.85 -30.67 -6.10
N PHE A 15 47.41 -31.23 -7.23
CA PHE A 15 46.16 -30.85 -7.89
C PHE A 15 44.93 -31.19 -7.04
N SER A 16 44.92 -32.34 -6.37
CA SER A 16 43.85 -32.73 -5.43
C SER A 16 43.76 -31.76 -4.25
N PHE A 17 44.89 -31.37 -3.65
CA PHE A 17 44.91 -30.34 -2.58
C PHE A 17 44.42 -28.97 -3.09
N TRP A 18 44.79 -28.58 -4.30
CA TRP A 18 44.29 -27.34 -4.92
C TRP A 18 42.76 -27.37 -5.11
N LEU A 19 42.20 -28.48 -5.59
CA LEU A 19 40.74 -28.66 -5.68
C LEU A 19 40.05 -28.62 -4.31
N ILE A 20 40.63 -29.25 -3.29
CA ILE A 20 40.11 -29.22 -1.91
C ILE A 20 40.06 -27.78 -1.38
N ILE A 21 41.11 -26.98 -1.60
CA ILE A 21 41.16 -25.57 -1.21
C ILE A 21 40.10 -24.75 -1.96
N LEU A 22 39.91 -24.97 -3.27
CA LEU A 22 38.87 -24.29 -4.04
C LEU A 22 37.45 -24.63 -3.56
N LEU A 23 37.18 -25.91 -3.26
CA LEU A 23 35.89 -26.33 -2.69
C LEU A 23 35.67 -25.72 -1.31
N PHE A 24 36.70 -25.72 -0.46
CA PHE A 24 36.63 -25.08 0.86
C PHE A 24 36.33 -23.59 0.75
N MET A 25 37.05 -22.84 -0.10
CA MET A 25 36.76 -21.42 -0.34
C MET A 25 35.34 -21.17 -0.86
N ARG A 26 34.82 -22.03 -1.75
CA ARG A 26 33.44 -21.92 -2.25
C ARG A 26 32.41 -22.20 -1.16
N LEU A 27 32.66 -23.18 -0.29
CA LEU A 27 31.79 -23.54 0.83
C LEU A 27 31.79 -22.46 1.93
N SER A 28 32.97 -21.95 2.32
CA SER A 28 33.10 -20.84 3.28
C SER A 28 32.35 -19.60 2.81
N ARG A 29 32.48 -19.21 1.53
CA ARG A 29 31.75 -18.05 0.98
C ARG A 29 30.24 -18.20 1.01
N LEU A 30 29.70 -19.43 0.97
CA LEU A 30 28.27 -19.68 1.16
C LEU A 30 27.88 -19.56 2.64
N SER A 31 28.63 -20.19 3.55
CA SER A 31 28.36 -20.12 4.99
C SER A 31 28.49 -18.70 5.55
N GLU A 32 29.47 -17.91 5.08
CA GLU A 32 29.55 -16.49 5.43
C GLU A 32 28.36 -15.68 4.89
N ALA A 33 27.84 -16.00 3.70
CA ALA A 33 26.68 -15.31 3.13
C ALA A 33 25.40 -15.63 3.91
N GLU A 34 25.25 -16.88 4.34
CA GLU A 34 24.18 -17.34 5.24
C GLU A 34 24.26 -16.64 6.61
N GLN A 35 25.43 -16.58 7.24
CA GLN A 35 25.63 -15.84 8.49
C GLN A 35 25.36 -14.33 8.34
N ARG A 36 25.75 -13.72 7.21
CA ARG A 36 25.43 -12.32 6.88
C ARG A 36 23.95 -12.12 6.55
N ALA A 37 23.19 -13.15 6.19
CA ALA A 37 21.74 -13.07 6.03
C ALA A 37 21.04 -13.17 7.38
N ALA A 38 21.42 -14.13 8.23
CA ALA A 38 20.86 -14.30 9.57
C ALA A 38 20.99 -13.03 10.44
N LYS A 39 22.18 -12.40 10.45
CA LYS A 39 22.38 -11.14 11.20
C LYS A 39 21.52 -9.98 10.70
N ARG A 40 21.36 -9.85 9.38
CA ARG A 40 20.48 -8.81 8.80
C ARG A 40 18.99 -9.08 9.05
N ALA A 41 18.60 -10.33 9.30
CA ALA A 41 17.25 -10.66 9.74
C ALA A 41 17.04 -10.24 11.21
N GLU A 42 18.01 -10.52 12.09
CA GLU A 42 18.01 -10.07 13.50
C GLU A 42 17.97 -8.53 13.62
N GLU A 43 18.83 -7.83 12.87
CA GLU A 43 18.84 -6.36 12.75
C GLU A 43 17.50 -5.80 12.21
N LEU A 44 16.84 -6.52 11.31
CA LEU A 44 15.54 -6.13 10.74
C LEU A 44 14.36 -6.43 11.68
N GLU A 45 14.41 -7.48 12.50
CA GLU A 45 13.42 -7.75 13.55
C GLU A 45 13.48 -6.69 14.67
N GLU A 46 14.69 -6.25 15.06
CA GLU A 46 14.86 -5.12 15.99
C GLU A 46 14.32 -3.81 15.38
N ALA A 47 14.69 -3.48 14.14
CA ALA A 47 14.19 -2.29 13.46
C ALA A 47 12.65 -2.32 13.28
N MET A 48 12.08 -3.47 12.89
CA MET A 48 10.63 -3.62 12.72
C MET A 48 9.88 -3.49 14.04
N THR A 49 10.38 -4.08 15.13
CA THR A 49 9.75 -3.94 16.45
C THR A 49 9.82 -2.51 16.97
N ALA A 50 10.94 -1.80 16.77
CA ALA A 50 11.05 -0.37 17.08
C ALA A 50 10.04 0.48 16.27
N HIS A 51 9.93 0.26 14.95
CA HIS A 51 8.97 0.98 14.11
C HIS A 51 7.51 0.65 14.46
N LEU A 52 7.17 -0.61 14.79
CA LEU A 52 5.82 -0.99 15.20
C LEU A 52 5.41 -0.36 16.54
N VAL A 53 6.35 -0.20 17.48
CA VAL A 53 6.11 0.52 18.75
C VAL A 53 5.88 2.01 18.49
N ALA A 54 6.77 2.66 17.73
CA ALA A 54 6.65 4.09 17.39
C ALA A 54 5.33 4.39 16.65
N TRP A 55 4.98 3.59 15.64
CA TRP A 55 3.73 3.72 14.89
C TRP A 55 2.51 3.52 15.79
N LYS A 56 2.56 2.60 16.76
CA LYS A 56 1.47 2.40 17.73
C LYS A 56 1.30 3.61 18.66
N GLU A 57 2.41 4.13 19.21
CA GLU A 57 2.41 5.31 20.08
C GLU A 57 1.88 6.56 19.34
N GLU A 58 2.30 6.74 18.09
CA GLU A 58 1.83 7.82 17.22
C GLU A 58 0.33 7.70 16.90
N ASN A 59 -0.18 6.49 16.61
CA ASN A 59 -1.62 6.26 16.43
C ASN A 59 -2.43 6.52 17.71
N GLU A 60 -1.96 6.07 18.88
CA GLU A 60 -2.62 6.34 20.16
C GLU A 60 -2.62 7.84 20.49
N ARG A 61 -1.56 8.56 20.15
CA ARG A 61 -1.48 10.03 20.24
C ARG A 61 -2.47 10.71 19.29
N PHE A 62 -2.51 10.36 18.01
CA PHE A 62 -3.47 10.95 17.05
C PHE A 62 -4.92 10.72 17.48
N LEU A 63 -5.26 9.53 18.00
CA LEU A 63 -6.60 9.25 18.53
C LEU A 63 -6.93 10.11 19.76
N GLY A 64 -5.95 10.37 20.64
CA GLY A 64 -6.11 11.27 21.78
C GLY A 64 -6.31 12.74 21.38
N GLU A 65 -5.53 13.23 20.42
CA GLU A 65 -5.69 14.59 19.87
C GLU A 65 -7.05 14.74 19.15
N PHE A 66 -7.51 13.71 18.43
CA PHE A 66 -8.79 13.69 17.74
C PHE A 66 -10.00 13.68 18.69
N ASP A 67 -10.00 12.87 19.76
CA ASP A 67 -11.05 12.88 20.78
C ASP A 67 -11.07 14.22 21.54
N ALA A 68 -9.90 14.82 21.82
CA ALA A 68 -9.82 16.15 22.42
C ALA A 68 -10.46 17.23 21.53
N LEU A 69 -10.27 17.18 20.21
CA LEU A 69 -10.92 18.07 19.25
C LEU A 69 -12.45 17.85 19.20
N LEU A 70 -12.92 16.60 19.22
CA LEU A 70 -14.36 16.29 19.30
C LEU A 70 -14.99 16.77 20.60
N ARG A 71 -14.29 16.62 21.73
CA ARG A 71 -14.72 17.14 23.05
C ARG A 71 -14.73 18.67 23.10
N ALA A 72 -13.72 19.33 22.54
CA ALA A 72 -13.70 20.80 22.44
C ALA A 72 -14.88 21.31 21.59
N LYS A 73 -15.13 20.68 20.43
CA LYS A 73 -16.24 21.04 19.53
C LYS A 73 -17.63 20.80 20.15
N THR A 74 -17.76 19.85 21.07
CA THR A 74 -19.04 19.57 21.78
C THR A 74 -19.21 20.36 23.09
N ALA A 75 -18.12 20.87 23.68
CA ALA A 75 -18.16 21.74 24.86
C ALA A 75 -18.42 23.22 24.53
N ALA A 76 -18.22 23.63 23.27
CA ALA A 76 -18.27 25.04 22.85
C ALA A 76 -19.69 25.62 22.59
N GLU A 77 -20.77 24.88 22.84
CA GLU A 77 -22.16 25.25 22.47
C GLU A 77 -23.06 25.60 23.67
N PRO A 78 -23.13 26.89 24.09
CA PRO A 78 -23.99 27.34 25.18
C PRO A 78 -25.42 27.66 24.73
N PHE A 79 -26.29 26.65 24.83
CA PHE A 79 -27.71 26.76 25.22
C PHE A 79 -28.70 27.55 24.31
N LYS A 80 -29.68 26.81 23.75
CA LYS A 80 -31.13 27.10 23.99
C LYS A 80 -31.92 25.80 24.16
N ARG A 81 -32.59 25.61 25.31
CA ARG A 81 -33.56 24.52 25.53
C ARG A 81 -35.00 25.06 25.47
N PRO A 82 -35.92 24.44 24.71
CA PRO A 82 -37.37 24.54 24.97
C PRO A 82 -37.77 23.64 26.17
N PRO A 83 -38.93 23.88 26.80
CA PRO A 83 -39.28 23.29 28.11
C PRO A 83 -39.87 21.87 28.07
N ALA A 84 -39.96 21.26 29.24
CA ALA A 84 -40.30 19.85 29.45
C ALA A 84 -41.74 19.46 29.06
N SER A 85 -41.91 18.20 28.64
CA SER A 85 -43.18 17.47 28.66
C SER A 85 -43.05 16.18 29.47
N LYS A 86 -44.19 15.66 29.97
CA LYS A 86 -44.23 14.60 31.00
C LYS A 86 -43.73 13.25 30.48
N ARG A 87 -42.81 12.59 31.19
CA ARG A 87 -42.76 11.12 31.26
C ARG A 87 -42.04 10.50 32.48
N ALA A 88 -42.36 10.97 33.68
CA ALA A 88 -42.08 10.22 34.91
C ALA A 88 -43.06 9.03 35.04
N ALA A 89 -42.86 7.98 34.26
CA ALA A 89 -43.64 6.74 34.33
C ALA A 89 -42.87 5.52 33.77
N LEU A 90 -42.94 4.43 34.54
CA LEU A 90 -42.53 3.05 34.22
C LEU A 90 -41.01 2.76 34.11
N ALA A 91 -40.51 2.05 35.13
CA ALA A 91 -39.24 1.32 35.09
C ALA A 91 -39.51 -0.19 34.86
N LEU A 92 -38.50 -0.93 34.38
CA LEU A 92 -38.44 -2.42 34.29
C LEU A 92 -39.53 -3.05 33.41
N ARG A 93 -39.22 -3.79 32.32
CA ARG A 93 -38.57 -5.11 32.37
C ARG A 93 -38.48 -5.71 30.94
N ALA A 94 -37.35 -6.38 30.68
CA ALA A 94 -36.99 -7.45 29.72
C ALA A 94 -37.94 -7.94 28.58
N GLU A 95 -37.30 -8.46 27.51
CA GLU A 95 -37.82 -9.37 26.46
C GLU A 95 -38.78 -8.79 25.40
N SER A 96 -38.86 -9.27 24.14
CA SER A 96 -37.88 -9.98 23.29
C SER A 96 -38.38 -10.06 21.82
N GLY A 97 -37.49 -9.81 20.83
CA GLY A 97 -37.64 -10.22 19.42
C GLY A 97 -38.71 -9.55 18.54
N GLY A 98 -38.64 -9.80 17.22
CA GLY A 98 -39.81 -9.68 16.31
C GLY A 98 -39.72 -8.70 15.12
N ASN A 99 -38.98 -9.10 14.08
CA ASN A 99 -38.92 -8.53 12.71
C ASN A 99 -40.14 -7.75 12.16
N GLY A 100 -39.88 -6.70 11.38
CA GLY A 100 -40.85 -6.12 10.44
C GLY A 100 -40.26 -4.95 9.63
N ALA A 101 -40.23 -5.06 8.30
CA ALA A 101 -39.68 -4.03 7.41
C ALA A 101 -40.77 -3.25 6.68
N THR A 102 -40.59 -1.93 6.53
CA THR A 102 -41.08 -1.12 5.39
C THR A 102 -40.48 0.29 5.41
N SER A 103 -39.86 0.70 4.30
CA SER A 103 -39.79 2.12 3.89
C SER A 103 -41.04 2.44 3.06
N PRO A 104 -41.53 3.70 3.02
CA PRO A 104 -41.28 4.49 1.79
C PRO A 104 -41.29 6.04 1.91
N THR A 105 -40.44 6.68 1.09
CA THR A 105 -40.74 7.80 0.14
C THR A 105 -41.23 9.19 0.61
N SER A 106 -40.87 10.19 -0.23
CA SER A 106 -41.37 11.58 -0.37
C SER A 106 -40.53 12.66 0.33
N SER A 107 -39.89 13.67 -0.30
CA SER A 107 -40.01 14.44 -1.59
C SER A 107 -40.60 15.85 -1.42
N ALA A 108 -40.35 16.73 -2.41
CA ALA A 108 -40.43 18.21 -2.42
C ALA A 108 -39.25 18.90 -1.67
N GLU A 109 -38.52 19.90 -2.19
CA GLU A 109 -38.83 21.06 -3.09
C GLU A 109 -39.58 22.18 -2.32
N SER A 110 -39.35 23.49 -2.54
CA SER A 110 -38.77 24.21 -3.70
C SER A 110 -38.01 25.49 -3.28
N ASP A 111 -37.22 26.12 -4.17
CA ASP A 111 -37.59 27.38 -4.87
C ASP A 111 -36.39 28.09 -5.56
N GLU A 112 -36.68 28.75 -6.69
CA GLU A 112 -35.72 29.48 -7.55
C GLU A 112 -35.89 31.02 -7.46
N SER A 113 -34.82 31.78 -7.73
CA SER A 113 -34.79 33.05 -8.50
C SER A 113 -33.39 33.72 -8.40
N GLY A 114 -32.80 34.38 -9.40
CA GLY A 114 -33.21 34.53 -10.80
C GLY A 114 -32.63 35.79 -11.48
N ALA A 115 -31.78 35.60 -12.51
CA ALA A 115 -31.36 36.57 -13.55
C ALA A 115 -30.56 37.84 -13.16
N GLU A 116 -29.83 38.56 -14.06
CA GLU A 116 -29.06 38.23 -15.29
C GLU A 116 -28.13 39.43 -15.68
N GLY A 117 -26.94 39.17 -16.23
CA GLY A 117 -26.13 40.15 -17.01
C GLY A 117 -25.41 41.29 -16.23
N LYS A 118 -24.36 41.95 -16.77
CA LYS A 118 -23.66 41.82 -18.07
C LYS A 118 -22.21 42.38 -17.99
N MET A 119 -21.40 42.09 -19.01
CA MET A 119 -20.09 42.67 -19.43
C MET A 119 -19.88 44.17 -19.11
N GLU A 120 -18.65 44.74 -18.99
CA GLU A 120 -17.31 44.31 -19.46
C GLU A 120 -16.18 45.08 -18.70
N GLY A 121 -14.93 44.57 -18.68
CA GLY A 121 -13.77 45.34 -18.13
C GLY A 121 -12.47 44.53 -17.92
N ASN A 122 -11.49 44.67 -18.82
CA ASN A 122 -10.26 43.85 -18.87
C ASN A 122 -9.00 44.55 -18.31
N VAL A 123 -8.31 43.91 -17.34
CA VAL A 123 -6.84 43.91 -17.11
C VAL A 123 -6.42 42.60 -16.42
N LYS A 124 -5.20 42.07 -16.68
CA LYS A 124 -4.55 40.87 -16.09
C LYS A 124 -3.01 41.10 -16.13
N PRO A 125 -2.11 40.41 -15.38
CA PRO A 125 -2.23 39.46 -14.25
C PRO A 125 -1.92 40.17 -12.90
N GLU A 126 -1.40 39.65 -11.77
CA GLU A 126 -0.68 38.42 -11.30
C GLU A 126 -1.21 38.03 -9.89
N GLN A 127 -1.27 36.76 -9.44
CA GLN A 127 -0.22 35.87 -8.90
C GLN A 127 0.71 36.53 -7.83
N ASP A 128 0.94 35.95 -6.65
CA ASP A 128 0.38 34.73 -6.03
C ASP A 128 0.30 34.86 -4.49
N GLY A 129 -0.51 34.03 -3.83
CA GLY A 129 -0.64 34.06 -2.37
C GLY A 129 -1.74 33.16 -1.81
N HIS A 130 -1.46 31.86 -1.69
CA HIS A 130 -2.20 30.93 -0.83
C HIS A 130 -1.20 30.17 0.04
N ASP A 131 -1.47 30.13 1.36
CA ASP A 131 -0.65 29.45 2.34
C ASP A 131 -0.76 27.93 2.16
N ALA A 132 0.16 27.36 1.38
CA ALA A 132 0.31 25.91 1.26
C ALA A 132 0.76 25.31 2.59
N ALA A 133 0.12 24.21 3.00
CA ALA A 133 0.62 23.38 4.09
C ALA A 133 2.03 22.85 3.73
N PRO A 134 2.93 22.64 4.72
CA PRO A 134 4.26 22.12 4.44
C PRO A 134 4.16 20.74 3.79
N ASP A 135 4.85 20.57 2.66
CA ASP A 135 4.83 19.33 1.90
C ASP A 135 5.48 18.21 2.72
N TYR A 136 4.66 17.26 3.18
CA TYR A 136 5.08 16.26 4.17
C TYR A 136 5.79 15.05 3.54
N PHE A 137 5.82 14.98 2.21
CA PHE A 137 6.52 13.94 1.48
C PHE A 137 7.98 14.35 1.24
N PRO A 138 8.97 13.72 1.90
CA PRO A 138 10.35 13.81 1.44
C PRO A 138 10.45 13.15 0.05
N ASP A 139 11.35 13.64 -0.80
CA ASP A 139 11.68 12.98 -2.06
C ASP A 139 12.32 11.61 -1.79
N ILE A 140 11.50 10.56 -1.77
CA ILE A 140 11.96 9.18 -1.66
C ILE A 140 12.52 8.78 -3.03
N GLU A 141 13.82 9.00 -3.24
CA GLU A 141 14.56 8.27 -4.29
C GLU A 141 14.26 6.78 -4.13
N SER A 142 13.84 6.15 -5.23
CA SER A 142 13.12 4.87 -5.20
C SER A 142 13.88 3.79 -4.43
N ILE A 143 13.39 3.46 -3.24
CA ILE A 143 13.88 2.32 -2.46
C ILE A 143 13.64 1.07 -3.30
N GLU A 144 14.72 0.39 -3.69
CA GLU A 144 14.69 -0.86 -4.43
C GLU A 144 14.27 -2.00 -3.48
N ASP A 145 12.98 -2.00 -3.14
CA ASP A 145 12.34 -3.00 -2.29
C ASP A 145 12.44 -4.38 -2.96
N VAL A 146 12.89 -5.39 -2.21
CA VAL A 146 13.25 -6.72 -2.78
C VAL A 146 12.01 -7.62 -2.89
N LEU A 147 10.93 -7.04 -3.40
CA LEU A 147 9.85 -7.73 -4.09
C LEU A 147 9.97 -7.36 -5.56
N ASP A 148 10.08 -8.35 -6.46
CA ASP A 148 10.19 -8.14 -7.91
C ASP A 148 8.84 -7.72 -8.53
N LEU A 149 8.37 -6.54 -8.10
CA LEU A 149 7.20 -5.87 -8.62
C LEU A 149 7.48 -5.35 -10.04
N SER A 150 8.75 -5.08 -10.38
CA SER A 150 9.25 -4.84 -11.73
C SER A 150 8.82 -5.91 -12.73
N SER A 151 9.02 -7.20 -12.41
CA SER A 151 8.50 -8.29 -13.24
C SER A 151 6.98 -8.29 -13.32
N SER A 152 6.27 -7.93 -12.24
CA SER A 152 4.80 -7.89 -12.26
C SER A 152 4.25 -6.78 -13.16
N VAL A 153 4.82 -5.56 -13.08
CA VAL A 153 4.48 -4.41 -13.94
C VAL A 153 4.84 -4.72 -15.40
N SER A 154 6.03 -5.25 -15.65
CA SER A 154 6.44 -5.71 -16.98
C SER A 154 5.48 -6.76 -17.56
N THR A 155 4.98 -7.71 -16.75
CA THR A 155 3.93 -8.65 -17.22
C THR A 155 2.56 -8.00 -17.42
N ALA A 156 2.23 -6.91 -16.72
CA ALA A 156 1.01 -6.14 -16.95
C ALA A 156 1.08 -5.37 -18.27
N ASP A 157 2.19 -4.66 -18.52
CA ASP A 157 2.44 -3.94 -19.77
C ASP A 157 2.42 -4.87 -21.00
N VAL A 158 3.06 -6.04 -20.90
CA VAL A 158 3.04 -7.06 -21.96
C VAL A 158 1.64 -7.68 -22.12
N ALA A 159 0.91 -7.95 -21.03
CA ALA A 159 -0.48 -8.42 -21.11
C ALA A 159 -1.38 -7.39 -21.81
N ARG A 160 -1.18 -6.10 -21.52
CA ARG A 160 -1.89 -4.98 -22.14
C ARG A 160 -1.56 -4.83 -23.61
N HIS A 161 -0.28 -4.81 -24.00
CA HIS A 161 0.11 -4.72 -25.42
C HIS A 161 -0.54 -5.84 -26.25
N LEU A 162 -0.50 -7.07 -25.75
CA LEU A 162 -1.12 -8.22 -26.41
C LEU A 162 -2.66 -8.10 -26.48
N TYR A 163 -3.30 -7.49 -25.49
CA TYR A 163 -4.75 -7.25 -25.48
C TYR A 163 -5.15 -6.11 -26.43
N ASP A 164 -4.35 -5.06 -26.52
CA ASP A 164 -4.53 -3.92 -27.44
C ASP A 164 -4.23 -4.34 -28.90
N GLU A 165 -3.37 -5.35 -29.11
CA GLU A 165 -3.23 -6.11 -30.39
C GLU A 165 -4.42 -7.03 -30.70
N GLY A 166 -5.39 -7.17 -29.79
CA GLY A 166 -6.60 -7.96 -29.96
C GLY A 166 -6.49 -9.45 -29.59
N ALA A 167 -5.42 -9.88 -28.90
CA ALA A 167 -5.29 -11.27 -28.45
C ALA A 167 -6.28 -11.60 -27.31
N THR A 168 -6.74 -12.84 -27.27
CA THR A 168 -7.66 -13.30 -26.22
C THR A 168 -6.97 -13.49 -24.87
N VAL A 169 -7.73 -13.41 -23.78
CA VAL A 169 -7.23 -13.65 -22.40
C VAL A 169 -6.58 -15.03 -22.29
N GLU A 170 -7.15 -16.04 -22.95
CA GLU A 170 -6.60 -17.39 -23.14
C GLU A 170 -5.18 -17.39 -23.74
N GLU A 171 -4.96 -16.62 -24.80
CA GLU A 171 -3.69 -16.56 -25.52
C GLU A 171 -2.63 -15.78 -24.74
N ILE A 172 -3.04 -14.69 -24.08
CA ILE A 172 -2.19 -13.91 -23.18
C ILE A 172 -1.75 -14.76 -21.99
N ALA A 173 -2.69 -15.46 -21.35
CA ALA A 173 -2.43 -16.42 -20.27
C ALA A 173 -1.43 -17.51 -20.70
N LYS A 174 -1.59 -18.06 -21.91
CA LYS A 174 -0.68 -19.06 -22.48
C LYS A 174 0.70 -18.49 -22.85
N LYS A 175 0.77 -17.26 -23.36
CA LYS A 175 2.03 -16.56 -23.70
C LYS A 175 2.83 -16.21 -22.43
N LEU A 176 2.17 -15.74 -21.39
CA LEU A 176 2.79 -15.31 -20.12
C LEU A 176 2.91 -16.43 -19.06
N GLN A 177 2.42 -17.63 -19.36
CA GLN A 177 2.37 -18.78 -18.43
C GLN A 177 1.62 -18.46 -17.11
N ARG A 178 0.54 -17.66 -17.20
CA ARG A 178 -0.31 -17.26 -16.07
C ARG A 178 -1.71 -17.89 -16.14
N GLY A 179 -2.43 -17.92 -15.03
CA GLY A 179 -3.85 -18.27 -15.02
C GLY A 179 -4.70 -17.23 -15.74
N LYS A 180 -5.80 -17.65 -16.38
CA LYS A 180 -6.76 -16.74 -17.04
C LYS A 180 -7.23 -15.62 -16.10
N THR A 181 -7.54 -15.99 -14.86
CA THR A 181 -8.00 -15.07 -13.81
C THR A 181 -6.93 -14.05 -13.41
N GLU A 182 -5.64 -14.41 -13.45
CA GLU A 182 -4.55 -13.46 -13.20
C GLU A 182 -4.48 -12.42 -14.33
N VAL A 183 -4.56 -12.85 -15.59
CA VAL A 183 -4.59 -11.94 -16.75
C VAL A 183 -5.83 -11.05 -16.75
N GLU A 184 -7.01 -11.59 -16.39
CA GLU A 184 -8.20 -10.76 -16.17
C GLU A 184 -8.00 -9.71 -15.07
N LEU A 185 -7.28 -10.04 -14.00
CA LEU A 185 -7.04 -9.13 -12.88
C LEU A 185 -6.05 -8.03 -13.27
N LEU A 186 -4.92 -8.36 -13.91
CA LEU A 186 -3.97 -7.38 -14.47
C LEU A 186 -4.72 -6.37 -15.35
N LEU A 187 -5.41 -6.86 -16.38
CA LEU A 187 -6.21 -6.05 -17.30
C LEU A 187 -7.39 -5.32 -16.64
N LYS A 188 -7.74 -5.57 -15.37
CA LYS A 188 -8.80 -4.84 -14.63
C LYS A 188 -8.24 -3.78 -13.69
N PHE A 189 -7.08 -4.01 -13.07
CA PHE A 189 -6.46 -3.03 -12.18
C PHE A 189 -5.91 -1.82 -12.96
N ASP A 190 -5.24 -2.05 -14.09
CA ASP A 190 -4.67 -0.97 -14.92
C ASP A 190 -5.76 -0.05 -15.48
N ARG A 191 -6.88 -0.64 -15.93
CA ARG A 191 -8.07 0.09 -16.41
C ARG A 191 -8.79 0.89 -15.32
N LYS A 192 -8.48 0.65 -14.03
CA LYS A 192 -8.96 1.46 -12.91
C LYS A 192 -7.97 2.59 -12.57
N ALA A 193 -6.67 2.33 -12.60
CA ALA A 193 -5.63 3.34 -12.37
C ALA A 193 -5.72 4.51 -13.37
N GLY A 194 -5.94 4.21 -14.66
CA GLY A 194 -6.11 5.20 -15.72
C GLY A 194 -7.46 5.95 -15.74
N LYS A 195 -8.30 5.84 -14.70
CA LYS A 195 -9.66 6.44 -14.65
C LYS A 195 -9.95 7.24 -13.38
N THR A 196 -8.92 7.72 -12.70
CA THR A 196 -9.00 8.59 -11.52
C THR A 196 -8.22 9.89 -11.71
N GLY A 197 -8.09 10.37 -12.96
CA GLY A 197 -7.35 11.57 -13.35
C GLY A 197 -8.06 12.46 -14.38
N GLU A 198 -9.37 12.27 -14.55
CA GLU A 198 -10.31 13.15 -15.28
C GLU A 198 -11.55 13.39 -14.40
#